data_AF-A0A840UZU8-F1
#
_entry.id   AF-A0A840UZU8-F1
#
_cell.length_a   1.000
_cell.length_b   1.000
_cell.length_c   1.000
_cell.angle_alpha   90.00
_cell.angle_beta   90.00
_cell.angle_gamma   90.00
#
_symmetry.space_group_name_H-M   'P 1'
#
loop_
_entity.id
_entity.type
_entity.pdbx_description
1 polymer ?
#
loop_
_entity_poly.entity_id
_entity_poly.type
_entity_poly.pdbx_seq_one_letter_code
_entity_poly.pdbx_strand_id
1 'polypeptide(L)'
;MPISTLTDFHHWLLAEETAGAPFILLDTGDVARPACAAAIARHLNEFDESSGGNWVSLGSEVIETIAADPAQRRLLGLVDSAPSGPTPHIDPITSVLVALAHRGRIVINHPSATDLLAEIPHGFRAALGLPGDGGEHFHIILDPNGFPQRCLAPLVADSFLEWLHHQQAA
;
A
#
# COMPACT_ATOMS: atom_id res chain seq x y z
N MET A 1 4.87 -10.26 2.05
CA MET A 1 6.08 -10.59 1.24
C MET A 1 6.30 -9.53 0.15
N PRO A 2 7.54 -9.24 -0.29
CA PRO A 2 7.75 -8.35 -1.43
C PRO A 2 7.36 -9.02 -2.75
N ILE A 3 6.58 -8.32 -3.57
CA ILE A 3 6.39 -8.64 -4.98
C ILE A 3 7.49 -7.91 -5.75
N SER A 4 8.39 -8.70 -6.36
CA SER A 4 9.50 -8.20 -7.17
C SER A 4 9.37 -8.55 -8.65
N THR A 5 8.37 -9.38 -9.02
CA THR A 5 8.13 -9.77 -10.41
C THR A 5 6.65 -9.64 -10.78
N LEU A 6 6.37 -9.51 -12.09
CA LEU A 6 4.99 -9.54 -12.59
C LEU A 6 4.31 -10.89 -12.33
N THR A 7 5.06 -12.00 -12.30
CA THR A 7 4.52 -13.32 -11.97
C THR A 7 4.00 -13.36 -10.54
N ASP A 8 4.74 -12.83 -9.57
CA ASP A 8 4.30 -12.76 -8.17
C ASP A 8 3.09 -11.84 -8.03
N PHE A 9 3.06 -10.75 -8.78
CA PHE A 9 1.90 -9.87 -8.88
C PHE A 9 0.66 -10.61 -9.41
N HIS A 10 0.78 -11.41 -10.47
CA HIS A 10 -0.33 -12.18 -11.02
C HIS A 10 -0.84 -13.23 -10.05
N HIS A 11 0.05 -13.94 -9.34
CA HIS A 11 -0.37 -14.90 -8.32
C HIS A 11 -1.16 -14.23 -7.19
N TRP A 12 -0.67 -13.08 -6.71
CA TRP A 12 -1.40 -12.30 -5.71
C TRP A 12 -2.74 -11.79 -6.23
N LEU A 13 -2.81 -11.38 -7.50
CA LEU A 13 -4.04 -10.91 -8.14
C LEU A 13 -5.10 -12.03 -8.30
N LEU A 14 -4.65 -13.26 -8.54
CA LEU A 14 -5.52 -14.43 -8.69
C LEU A 14 -5.94 -15.06 -7.36
N ALA A 15 -5.26 -14.71 -6.26
CA ALA A 15 -5.72 -15.06 -4.92
C ALA A 15 -7.09 -14.42 -4.64
N GLU A 16 -7.85 -15.02 -3.72
CA GLU A 16 -9.25 -14.66 -3.39
C GLU A 16 -9.45 -13.14 -3.35
N GLU A 17 -10.49 -12.68 -4.06
CA GLU A 17 -10.73 -11.26 -4.26
C GLU A 17 -11.15 -10.59 -2.95
N THR A 18 -10.38 -9.60 -2.53
CA THR A 18 -10.54 -8.92 -1.26
C THR A 18 -11.04 -7.49 -1.46
N ALA A 19 -12.03 -7.31 -2.33
CA ALA A 19 -12.58 -5.99 -2.61
C ALA A 19 -13.01 -5.29 -1.30
N GLY A 20 -12.43 -4.12 -1.03
CA GLY A 20 -12.69 -3.36 0.20
C GLY A 20 -11.90 -3.83 1.44
N ALA A 21 -10.94 -4.75 1.29
CA ALA A 21 -10.02 -5.07 2.38
C ALA A 21 -9.10 -3.89 2.72
N PRO A 22 -8.64 -3.79 3.98
CA PRO A 22 -7.77 -2.71 4.40
C PRO A 22 -6.41 -2.74 3.69
N PHE A 23 -5.77 -1.58 3.61
CA PHE A 23 -4.40 -1.44 3.13
C PHE A 23 -3.59 -0.55 4.08
N ILE A 24 -2.27 -0.63 3.97
CA ILE A 24 -1.35 0.25 4.70
C ILE A 24 -0.66 1.18 3.70
N LEU A 25 -0.74 2.48 3.94
CA LEU A 25 0.10 3.47 3.31
C LEU A 25 1.27 3.79 4.26
N LEU A 26 2.48 3.52 3.80
CA LEU A 26 3.72 3.80 4.51
C LEU A 26 4.43 4.97 3.84
N ASP A 27 4.49 6.09 4.55
CA ASP A 27 5.34 7.22 4.18
C ASP A 27 6.69 7.09 4.88
N THR A 28 7.78 7.14 4.12
CA THR A 28 9.15 7.10 4.67
C THR A 28 9.90 8.42 4.55
N GLY A 29 9.22 9.48 4.11
CA GLY A 29 9.81 10.77 3.77
C GLY A 29 11.01 10.61 2.83
N ASP A 30 12.04 11.41 3.08
CA ASP A 30 13.29 11.39 2.31
C ASP A 30 14.20 10.17 2.60
N VAL A 31 13.83 9.33 3.58
CA VAL A 31 14.65 8.18 3.97
C VAL A 31 14.15 6.94 3.25
N ALA A 32 14.78 6.57 2.14
CA ALA A 32 14.46 5.35 1.41
C ALA A 32 14.61 4.11 2.32
N ARG A 33 13.47 3.56 2.76
CA ARG A 33 13.39 2.27 3.50
C ARG A 33 12.45 1.30 2.79
N PRO A 34 12.70 0.95 1.52
CA PRO A 34 11.82 0.08 0.74
C PRO A 34 11.63 -1.29 1.38
N ALA A 35 12.62 -1.78 2.12
CA ALA A 35 12.54 -3.05 2.86
C ALA A 35 11.52 -3.03 4.02
N CYS A 36 11.12 -1.86 4.52
CA CYS A 36 10.19 -1.76 5.64
C CYS A 36 8.77 -2.18 5.24
N ALA A 37 8.28 -1.75 4.08
CA ALA A 37 6.98 -2.17 3.56
C ALA A 37 6.90 -3.70 3.41
N ALA A 38 7.95 -4.30 2.85
CA ALA A 38 8.06 -5.75 2.73
C ALA A 38 8.10 -6.48 4.07
N ALA A 39 8.79 -5.90 5.06
CA ALA A 39 8.87 -6.43 6.41
C ALA A 39 7.52 -6.33 7.14
N ILE A 40 6.76 -5.25 6.96
CA ILE A 40 5.40 -5.10 7.49
C ILE A 40 4.50 -6.17 6.89
N ALA A 41 4.49 -6.30 5.55
CA ALA A 41 3.67 -7.31 4.87
C ALA A 41 4.03 -8.74 5.30
N ARG A 42 5.31 -9.02 5.58
CA ARG A 42 5.72 -10.31 6.14
C ARG A 42 5.20 -10.52 7.55
N HIS A 43 5.34 -9.52 8.43
CA HIS A 43 4.83 -9.59 9.81
C HIS A 43 3.31 -9.81 9.81
N LEU A 44 2.55 -9.11 8.96
CA LEU A 44 1.11 -9.34 8.84
C LEU A 44 0.79 -10.75 8.34
N ASN A 45 1.57 -11.34 7.43
CA ASN A 45 1.35 -12.74 7.05
C ASN A 45 1.62 -13.75 8.18
N GLU A 46 2.41 -13.37 9.18
CA GLU A 46 2.70 -14.21 10.35
C GLU A 46 1.64 -14.06 11.44
N PHE A 47 1.03 -12.88 11.59
CA PHE A 47 0.19 -12.54 12.75
C PHE A 47 -1.26 -12.12 12.43
N ASP A 48 -1.58 -11.75 11.19
CA ASP A 48 -2.95 -11.48 10.75
C ASP A 48 -3.65 -12.78 10.32
N GLU A 49 -4.13 -13.51 11.31
CA GLU A 49 -4.89 -14.76 11.11
C GLU A 49 -6.16 -14.54 10.27
N SER A 50 -6.75 -13.34 10.31
CA SER A 50 -8.00 -13.01 9.62
C SER A 50 -7.83 -12.90 8.12
N SER A 51 -6.64 -12.52 7.66
CA SER A 51 -6.34 -12.35 6.24
C SER A 51 -5.97 -13.64 5.51
N GLY A 52 -5.74 -14.74 6.23
CA GLY A 52 -5.25 -15.99 5.64
C GLY A 52 -3.85 -15.88 5.00
N GLY A 53 -3.07 -14.85 5.35
CA GLY A 53 -1.66 -14.73 4.96
C GLY A 53 -1.38 -14.23 3.53
N ASN A 54 -2.07 -13.18 3.06
CA ASN A 54 -1.93 -12.68 1.68
C ASN A 54 -1.54 -11.18 1.57
N TRP A 55 -0.82 -10.67 2.56
CA TRP A 55 -0.24 -9.32 2.54
C TRP A 55 1.00 -9.25 1.66
N VAL A 56 1.02 -8.23 0.80
CA VAL A 56 2.13 -7.97 -0.11
C VAL A 56 2.60 -6.52 -0.02
N SER A 57 3.82 -6.28 -0.49
CA SER A 57 4.30 -4.93 -0.81
C SER A 57 4.86 -4.95 -2.23
N LEU A 58 4.57 -3.94 -3.04
CA LEU A 58 5.13 -3.83 -4.39
C LEU A 58 6.31 -2.87 -4.38
N GLY A 59 7.39 -3.24 -5.08
CA GLY A 59 8.47 -2.30 -5.38
C GLY A 59 8.03 -1.29 -6.45
N SER A 60 8.61 -0.09 -6.42
CA SER A 60 8.29 0.98 -7.39
C SER A 60 8.46 0.52 -8.85
N GLU A 61 9.51 -0.26 -9.15
CA GLU A 61 9.74 -0.80 -10.49
C GLU A 61 8.57 -1.66 -11.00
N VAL A 62 7.94 -2.45 -10.13
CA VAL A 62 6.78 -3.27 -10.49
C VAL A 62 5.57 -2.38 -10.74
N ILE A 63 5.36 -1.36 -9.90
CA ILE A 63 4.27 -0.38 -10.07
C ILE A 63 4.43 0.36 -11.40
N GLU A 64 5.64 0.83 -11.71
CA GLU A 64 5.97 1.50 -12.97
C GLU A 64 5.76 0.57 -14.17
N THR A 65 6.17 -0.69 -14.06
CA THR A 65 5.96 -1.70 -15.11
C THR A 65 4.47 -1.94 -15.36
N ILE A 66 3.66 -2.06 -14.29
CA ILE A 66 2.20 -2.20 -14.41
C ILE A 66 1.62 -0.94 -15.04
N ALA A 67 2.03 0.25 -14.60
CA ALA A 67 1.52 1.52 -15.11
C ALA A 67 1.83 1.73 -16.60
N ALA A 68 2.99 1.29 -17.06
CA ALA A 68 3.42 1.40 -18.45
C ALA A 68 2.72 0.42 -19.40
N ASP A 69 2.20 -0.71 -18.92
CA ASP A 69 1.59 -1.75 -19.74
C ASP A 69 0.05 -1.74 -19.66
N PRO A 70 -0.67 -1.36 -20.74
CA PRO A 70 -2.13 -1.47 -20.85
C PRO A 70 -2.71 -2.82 -20.44
N ALA A 71 -2.04 -3.93 -20.76
CA ALA A 71 -2.52 -5.26 -20.42
C ALA A 71 -2.50 -5.48 -18.91
N GLN A 72 -1.45 -5.02 -18.22
CA GLN A 72 -1.34 -5.11 -16.75
C GLN A 72 -2.37 -4.22 -16.06
N ARG A 73 -2.57 -2.99 -16.56
CA ARG A 73 -3.59 -2.09 -16.02
C ARG A 73 -5.01 -2.67 -16.13
N ARG A 74 -5.33 -3.34 -17.24
CA ARG A 74 -6.63 -4.03 -17.40
C ARG A 74 -6.84 -5.16 -16.39
N LEU A 75 -5.77 -5.83 -15.95
CA LEU A 75 -5.87 -6.84 -14.89
C LEU A 75 -6.31 -6.24 -13.55
N LEU A 76 -6.01 -4.96 -13.31
CA LEU A 76 -6.51 -4.18 -12.18
C LEU A 76 -7.89 -3.55 -12.44
N GLY A 77 -8.57 -3.92 -13.52
CA GLY A 77 -9.86 -3.35 -13.91
C GLY A 77 -9.77 -1.92 -14.46
N LEU A 78 -8.57 -1.40 -14.71
CA LEU A 78 -8.39 -0.07 -15.28
C LEU A 78 -8.68 -0.11 -16.78
N VAL A 79 -9.70 0.64 -17.20
CA VAL A 79 -10.04 0.80 -18.60
C VAL A 79 -9.24 1.96 -19.17
N ASP A 80 -8.42 1.68 -20.18
CA ASP A 80 -7.85 2.73 -21.03
C ASP A 80 -8.99 3.44 -21.76
N SER A 81 -9.47 4.53 -21.18
CA SER A 81 -10.43 5.39 -21.86
C SER A 81 -9.74 5.94 -23.11
N ALA A 82 -10.29 5.65 -24.29
CA ALA A 82 -9.84 6.30 -25.51
C ALA A 82 -9.89 7.82 -25.32
N PRO A 83 -8.92 8.58 -25.85
CA PRO A 83 -8.88 10.03 -25.70
C PRO A 83 -10.05 10.64 -26.48
N SER A 84 -11.19 10.77 -25.83
CA SER A 84 -12.42 11.32 -26.40
C SER A 84 -13.11 12.16 -25.35
N GLY A 85 -12.40 13.15 -24.81
CA GLY A 85 -12.97 14.15 -23.93
C GLY A 85 -11.92 14.92 -23.13
N PRO A 86 -12.23 16.15 -22.69
CA PRO A 86 -11.34 17.00 -21.88
C PRO A 86 -11.36 16.59 -20.39
N THR A 87 -11.44 15.30 -20.09
CA THR A 87 -11.26 14.81 -18.71
C THR A 87 -9.79 14.91 -18.32
N PRO A 88 -9.46 15.37 -17.10
CA PRO A 88 -8.09 15.41 -16.63
C PRO A 88 -7.50 14.00 -16.76
N HIS A 89 -6.42 13.89 -17.53
CA HIS A 89 -5.73 12.64 -17.72
C HIS A 89 -5.06 12.29 -16.39
N ILE A 90 -5.67 11.39 -15.61
CA ILE A 90 -5.03 10.87 -14.40
C ILE A 90 -3.79 10.11 -14.87
N ASP A 91 -2.66 10.38 -14.21
CA ASP A 91 -1.40 9.72 -14.51
C ASP A 91 -1.54 8.18 -14.30
N PRO A 92 -0.95 7.33 -15.17
CA PRO A 92 -1.08 5.89 -15.06
C PRO A 92 -0.62 5.30 -13.72
N ILE A 93 0.44 5.84 -13.10
CA ILE A 93 0.92 5.37 -11.78
C ILE A 93 -0.13 5.68 -10.73
N THR A 94 -0.70 6.88 -10.77
CA THR A 94 -1.78 7.30 -9.87
C THR A 94 -2.97 6.35 -9.93
N SER A 95 -3.40 5.98 -11.14
CA SER A 95 -4.52 5.04 -11.35
C SER A 95 -4.21 3.64 -10.82
N VAL A 96 -2.97 3.16 -11.00
CA VAL A 96 -2.51 1.88 -10.48
C VAL A 96 -2.48 1.88 -8.95
N LEU A 97 -1.94 2.91 -8.31
CA LEU A 97 -1.89 3.02 -6.85
C LEU A 97 -3.29 2.97 -6.22
N VAL A 98 -4.26 3.69 -6.81
CA VAL A 98 -5.66 3.67 -6.37
C VAL A 98 -6.28 2.29 -6.52
N ALA A 99 -6.09 1.63 -7.67
CA ALA A 99 -6.62 0.29 -7.89
C ALA A 99 -6.01 -0.76 -6.94
N LEU A 100 -4.70 -0.64 -6.67
CA LEU A 100 -4.00 -1.47 -5.70
C LEU A 100 -4.56 -1.26 -4.28
N ALA A 101 -4.77 -0.01 -3.85
CA ALA A 101 -5.36 0.30 -2.56
C ALA A 101 -6.79 -0.26 -2.42
N HIS A 102 -7.63 -0.12 -3.45
CA HIS A 102 -9.00 -0.68 -3.44
C HIS A 102 -9.05 -2.21 -3.38
N ARG A 103 -8.05 -2.88 -3.96
CA ARG A 103 -7.90 -4.33 -3.84
C ARG A 103 -7.55 -4.76 -2.40
N GLY A 104 -6.87 -3.91 -1.64
CA GLY A 104 -6.53 -4.15 -0.24
C GLY A 104 -5.43 -5.21 -0.04
N ARG A 105 -5.14 -5.54 1.22
CA ARG A 105 -4.08 -6.49 1.65
C ARG A 105 -2.71 -6.17 1.04
N ILE A 106 -2.41 -4.88 0.99
CA ILE A 106 -1.18 -4.35 0.42
C ILE A 106 -0.58 -3.29 1.32
N VAL A 107 0.75 -3.26 1.40
CA VAL A 107 1.54 -2.19 1.99
C VAL A 107 2.15 -1.37 0.87
N ILE A 108 1.67 -0.14 0.72
CA ILE A 108 2.08 0.81 -0.32
C ILE A 108 3.10 1.76 0.28
N ASN A 109 4.32 1.75 -0.27
CA ASN A 109 5.33 2.77 -0.01
C ASN A 109 5.74 3.36 -1.36
N HIS A 110 5.13 4.48 -1.72
CA HIS A 110 5.40 5.18 -2.97
C HIS A 110 5.28 6.69 -2.76
N PRO A 111 6.21 7.52 -3.28
CA PRO A 111 6.20 8.98 -3.05
C PRO A 111 4.88 9.66 -3.44
N SER A 112 4.26 9.22 -4.54
CA SER A 112 2.99 9.78 -5.02
C SER A 112 1.74 9.27 -4.28
N ALA A 113 1.87 8.39 -3.28
CA ALA A 113 0.73 7.73 -2.66
C ALA A 113 0.12 8.50 -1.48
N THR A 114 0.90 9.33 -0.77
CA THR A 114 0.46 9.94 0.51
C THR A 114 -0.81 10.79 0.35
N ASP A 115 -0.77 11.80 -0.52
CA ASP A 115 -1.92 12.68 -0.76
C ASP A 115 -3.01 11.98 -1.57
N LEU A 116 -2.59 11.13 -2.52
CA LEU A 116 -3.50 10.45 -3.45
C LEU A 116 -4.46 9.50 -2.73
N LEU A 117 -3.94 8.71 -1.79
CA LEU A 117 -4.71 7.69 -1.09
C LEU A 117 -5.32 8.26 0.20
N ALA A 118 -5.26 9.59 0.38
CA ALA A 118 -5.71 10.27 1.58
C ALA A 118 -7.25 10.25 1.77
N GLU A 119 -7.99 9.88 0.75
CA GLU A 119 -9.45 9.81 0.81
C GLU A 119 -9.98 8.39 0.65
N ILE A 120 -9.10 7.41 0.41
CA ILE A 120 -9.53 6.02 0.24
C ILE A 120 -9.89 5.43 1.61
N PRO A 121 -11.12 4.90 1.76
CA PRO A 121 -11.56 4.28 3.00
C PRO A 121 -10.72 3.04 3.32
N HIS A 122 -10.68 2.67 4.60
CA HIS A 122 -9.95 1.50 5.11
C HIS A 122 -8.41 1.55 4.92
N GLY A 123 -7.85 2.73 4.65
CA GLY A 123 -6.41 2.97 4.61
C GLY A 123 -5.84 3.32 5.98
N PHE A 124 -4.97 2.47 6.50
CA PHE A 124 -4.14 2.81 7.67
C PHE A 124 -2.88 3.53 7.22
N ARG A 125 -2.58 4.66 7.86
CA ARG A 125 -1.45 5.53 7.47
C ARG A 125 -0.38 5.53 8.53
N ALA A 126 0.83 5.14 8.13
CA ALA A 126 2.01 5.13 8.96
C ALA A 126 3.09 6.02 8.35
N ALA A 127 3.76 6.82 9.17
CA ALA A 127 4.93 7.59 8.78
C ALA A 127 6.18 7.12 9.55
N LEU A 128 7.31 7.05 8.85
CA LEU A 128 8.64 6.91 9.45
C LEU A 128 9.39 8.24 9.31
N GLY A 129 9.38 9.01 10.39
CA GLY A 129 9.84 10.40 10.42
C GLY A 129 8.66 11.37 10.40
N LEU A 130 8.96 12.66 10.56
CA LEU A 130 7.94 13.71 10.49
C LEU A 130 7.52 13.92 9.03
N PRO A 131 6.25 13.69 8.68
CA PRO A 131 5.75 13.99 7.34
C PRO A 131 5.74 15.50 7.11
N GLY A 132 5.91 15.93 5.86
CA GLY A 132 6.09 17.34 5.50
C GLY A 132 4.87 18.24 5.77
N ASP A 133 3.70 17.65 5.99
CA ASP A 133 2.41 18.31 6.18
C ASP A 133 1.97 18.42 7.65
N GLY A 134 2.80 18.01 8.61
CA GLY A 134 2.52 18.16 10.04
C GLY A 134 1.79 16.99 10.71
N GLY A 135 1.49 15.92 9.97
CA GLY A 135 1.14 14.62 10.55
C GLY A 135 -0.33 14.40 10.94
N GLU A 136 -1.22 15.37 10.71
CA GLU A 136 -2.64 15.31 11.12
C GLU A 136 -3.46 14.18 10.45
N HIS A 137 -2.87 13.47 9.49
CA HIS A 137 -3.51 12.40 8.72
C HIS A 137 -2.91 11.02 8.95
N PHE A 138 -1.96 10.88 9.87
CA PHE A 138 -1.32 9.61 10.17
C PHE A 138 -1.89 8.96 11.43
N HIS A 139 -2.10 7.65 11.37
CA HIS A 139 -2.52 6.85 12.51
C HIS A 139 -1.35 6.58 13.45
N ILE A 140 -0.14 6.48 12.88
CA ILE A 140 1.10 6.34 13.64
C ILE A 140 2.25 7.08 12.94
N ILE A 141 3.07 7.76 13.73
CA ILE A 141 4.31 8.40 13.30
C ILE A 141 5.43 7.87 14.19
N LEU A 142 6.42 7.21 13.60
CA LEU A 142 7.57 6.65 14.31
C LEU A 142 8.83 7.43 13.96
N ASP A 143 9.63 7.80 14.96
CA ASP A 143 10.99 8.28 14.71
C ASP A 143 11.91 7.09 14.40
N PRO A 144 12.38 6.91 13.15
CA PRO A 144 13.21 5.77 12.79
C PRO A 144 14.60 5.78 13.45
N ASN A 145 15.02 6.90 14.05
CA ASN A 145 16.28 6.99 14.79
C ASN A 145 16.12 6.58 16.27
N GLY A 146 14.89 6.64 16.78
CA GLY A 146 14.54 6.21 18.14
C GLY A 146 14.40 4.69 18.28
N PHE A 147 14.29 3.95 17.17
CA PHE A 147 14.05 2.50 17.19
C PHE A 147 15.07 1.73 16.33
N PRO A 148 15.46 0.51 16.75
CA PRO A 148 16.17 -0.41 15.86
C PRO A 148 15.34 -0.70 14.61
N GLN A 149 15.97 -0.75 13.44
CA GLN A 149 15.29 -0.99 12.16
C GLN A 149 14.37 -2.22 12.16
N ARG A 150 14.78 -3.29 12.86
CA ARG A 150 14.00 -4.53 12.97
C ARG A 150 12.68 -4.38 13.73
N CYS A 151 12.53 -3.32 14.53
CA CYS A 151 11.34 -3.07 15.36
C CYS A 151 10.28 -2.24 14.62
N LEU A 152 10.65 -1.49 13.58
CA LEU A 152 9.73 -0.58 12.89
C LEU A 152 8.56 -1.31 12.25
N ALA A 153 8.83 -2.42 11.55
CA ALA A 153 7.78 -3.19 10.88
C ALA A 153 6.76 -3.82 11.86
N PRO A 154 7.19 -4.52 12.93
CA PRO A 154 6.29 -4.98 13.98
C PRO A 154 5.45 -3.85 14.58
N LEU A 155 6.06 -2.72 14.93
CA LEU A 155 5.32 -1.60 15.53
C LEU A 155 4.21 -1.07 14.62
N VAL A 156 4.49 -0.90 13.33
CA VAL A 156 3.47 -0.48 12.35
C VAL A 156 2.40 -1.54 12.17
N ALA A 157 2.79 -2.81 12.02
CA ALA A 157 1.87 -3.91 11.79
C ALA A 157 0.94 -4.16 12.99
N ASP A 158 1.47 -4.19 14.20
CA ASP A 158 0.69 -4.41 15.42
C ASP A 158 -0.30 -3.26 15.66
N SER A 159 0.14 -2.01 15.43
CA SER A 159 -0.75 -0.83 15.51
C SER A 159 -1.86 -0.87 14.46
N PHE A 160 -1.54 -1.35 13.25
CA PHE A 160 -2.54 -1.58 12.21
C PHE A 160 -3.56 -2.64 12.64
N LEU A 161 -3.12 -3.76 13.20
CA LEU A 161 -4.01 -4.82 13.67
C LEU A 161 -4.92 -4.32 14.79
N GLU A 162 -4.40 -3.56 15.74
CA GLU A 162 -5.21 -2.94 16.79
C GLU A 162 -6.26 -1.98 16.22
N TRP A 163 -5.86 -1.12 15.27
CA TRP A 163 -6.80 -0.23 14.56
C TRP A 163 -7.88 -1.02 13.82
N LEU A 164 -7.53 -2.10 13.13
CA LEU A 164 -8.47 -2.93 12.39
C LEU A 164 -9.51 -3.58 13.32
N HIS A 165 -9.08 -4.09 14.47
CA HIS A 165 -10.00 -4.63 15.49
C HIS A 165 -10.99 -3.58 15.97
N HIS A 166 -10.56 -2.33 16.17
CA HIS A 166 -11.46 -1.24 16.55
C HIS A 166 -12.47 -0.88 15.45
N GLN A 167 -12.07 -0.91 14.18
CA GLN A 167 -12.98 -0.64 13.06
C GLN A 167 -14.06 -1.72 12.88
N GLN A 168 -13.75 -2.99 13.21
CA GLN A 168 -14.70 -4.10 13.10
C GLN A 168 -15.69 -4.17 14.27
N ALA A 169 -15.35 -3.54 15.41
CA ALA A 169 -16.20 -3.50 16.59
C ALA A 169 -17.22 -2.33 16.60
N ALA A 170 -17.13 -1.42 15.62
CA ALA A 170 -17.97 -0.23 15.46
C ALA A 170 -19.11 -0.47 14.45
#